data_AF-A0AA43QGW2-F1
#
_entry.id   AF-A0AA43QGW2-F1
#
_cell.length_a   1.000
_cell.length_b   1.000
_cell.length_c   1.000
_cell.angle_alpha   90.00
_cell.angle_beta   90.00
_cell.angle_gamma   90.00
#
_symmetry.space_group_name_H-M   'P 1'
#
loop_
_entity.id
_entity.type
_entity.pdbx_description
1 polymer ?
#
loop_
_entity_poly.entity_id
_entity_poly.type
_entity_poly.pdbx_seq_one_letter_code
_entity_poly.pdbx_strand_id
1 'polypeptide(L)'
;MYYQSSVTLTLSLLAALAAASPVAQTLSSTPVRSVPDLVKRIDLGPSQYPYGTPLQNEFSWHGWDPNDNGQKADAQKIHDAYDDWTNMVAFAWTEADQKTDSFKRWFDEGDADNVKKVLERLITPTGIQQPTEQMKDWTCEKDDIIGGCKPGRNAYSVSNKGQFHMCPPGIALPRAKDLKCSDLDGFASIKIKSVAFTMMHESTHWTQVGDAALGKHITDKANGASDCFNLSPADKLINAQNYAYLGAEAYFKRKQCTFTDPPPGTRGTDDTGDDVLLDPNTFSGGWCGMHVTQYQKNEPGDSPTSNNPEYQLEVCIFDSKQVLLNQYPGGARGDCGTFVALNGQAQAIDTALPYLMYVTAGAVDDDAVLFNYGDQSWGSNDQPHHSDFGAYDSGKREGDTGFSC
;
A
#
# COMPACT_ATOMS: atom_id res chain seq x y z
N MET A 1 -50.38 -95.29 15.39
CA MET A 1 -51.43 -94.30 15.11
C MET A 1 -52.39 -94.29 16.29
N TYR A 2 -52.26 -93.31 17.18
CA TYR A 2 -53.19 -93.01 18.26
C TYR A 2 -53.35 -91.49 18.35
N TYR A 3 -54.59 -91.07 18.54
CA TYR A 3 -55.12 -89.72 18.68
C TYR A 3 -54.47 -88.89 19.82
N GLN A 4 -54.30 -87.58 19.64
CA GLN A 4 -55.18 -86.54 20.24
C GLN A 4 -54.57 -85.13 20.14
N SER A 5 -55.48 -84.20 19.86
CA SER A 5 -55.36 -82.76 19.77
C SER A 5 -54.83 -82.06 21.03
N SER A 6 -54.24 -80.88 20.86
CA SER A 6 -54.51 -79.74 21.74
C SER A 6 -54.24 -78.43 21.01
N VAL A 7 -55.33 -77.67 20.86
CA VAL A 7 -55.40 -76.28 20.46
C VAL A 7 -54.86 -75.43 21.60
N THR A 8 -54.02 -74.43 21.31
CA THR A 8 -53.85 -73.29 22.22
C THR A 8 -53.79 -72.02 21.39
N LEU A 9 -54.86 -71.23 21.55
CA LEU A 9 -55.08 -69.91 21.02
C LEU A 9 -54.50 -68.92 22.04
N THR A 10 -53.56 -68.06 21.64
CA THR A 10 -53.17 -66.88 22.42
C THR A 10 -53.22 -65.66 21.51
N LEU A 11 -54.20 -64.81 21.81
CA LEU A 11 -54.42 -63.50 21.23
C LEU A 11 -53.85 -62.44 22.19
N SER A 12 -53.52 -61.27 21.65
CA SER A 12 -53.04 -60.01 22.29
C SER A 12 -51.51 -59.90 22.38
N LEU A 13 -50.86 -58.77 22.09
CA LEU A 13 -51.27 -57.37 22.15
C LEU A 13 -50.28 -56.51 21.33
N LEU A 14 -50.75 -55.35 20.86
CA LEU A 14 -49.99 -54.31 20.16
C LEU A 14 -48.67 -53.91 20.84
N ALA A 15 -47.62 -53.63 20.06
CA ALA A 15 -46.68 -52.54 20.32
C ALA A 15 -45.85 -52.15 19.07
N ALA A 16 -46.05 -50.91 18.63
CA ALA A 16 -45.13 -49.99 17.95
C ALA A 16 -44.30 -50.46 16.73
N LEU A 17 -44.75 -50.03 15.55
CA LEU A 17 -43.83 -49.62 14.48
C LEU A 17 -43.04 -48.40 14.97
N ALA A 18 -41.72 -48.54 15.16
CA ALA A 18 -40.80 -47.41 15.11
C ALA A 18 -40.15 -47.43 13.72
N ALA A 19 -40.71 -46.62 12.81
CA ALA A 19 -40.03 -46.25 11.58
C ALA A 19 -38.80 -45.43 11.97
N ALA A 20 -37.61 -45.97 11.69
CA ALA A 20 -36.39 -45.19 11.70
C ALA A 20 -36.43 -44.23 10.50
N SER A 21 -36.87 -43.00 10.74
CA SER A 21 -36.63 -41.89 9.81
C SER A 21 -35.14 -41.54 9.85
N PRO A 22 -34.47 -41.39 8.70
CA PRO A 22 -33.21 -40.66 8.69
C PRO A 22 -33.55 -39.21 9.04
N VAL A 23 -33.15 -38.77 10.23
CA VAL A 23 -33.04 -37.35 10.52
C VAL A 23 -31.92 -36.85 9.63
N ALA A 24 -32.30 -36.37 8.45
CA ALA A 24 -31.50 -35.41 7.72
C ALA A 24 -31.29 -34.25 8.68
N GLN A 25 -30.08 -34.12 9.21
CA GLN A 25 -29.64 -32.89 9.85
C GLN A 25 -29.69 -31.82 8.76
N THR A 26 -30.79 -31.09 8.69
CA THR A 26 -30.82 -29.78 8.07
C THR A 26 -29.78 -28.95 8.81
N LEU A 27 -28.61 -28.79 8.20
CA LEU A 27 -27.64 -27.78 8.55
C LEU A 27 -28.41 -26.47 8.65
N SER A 28 -28.52 -25.97 9.88
CA SER A 28 -29.06 -24.66 10.16
C SER A 28 -28.18 -23.67 9.42
N SER A 29 -28.66 -23.18 8.29
CA SER A 29 -28.03 -22.08 7.55
C SER A 29 -28.12 -20.84 8.43
N THR A 30 -27.12 -20.64 9.27
CA THR A 30 -26.84 -19.34 9.88
C THR A 30 -26.83 -18.34 8.72
N PRO A 31 -27.51 -17.19 8.82
CA PRO A 31 -27.47 -16.19 7.76
C PRO A 31 -26.02 -15.83 7.52
N VAL A 32 -25.48 -16.20 6.35
CA VAL A 32 -24.18 -15.72 5.91
C VAL A 32 -24.31 -14.20 5.91
N ARG A 33 -23.56 -13.55 6.81
CA ARG A 33 -23.48 -12.10 6.90
C ARG A 33 -23.16 -11.62 5.49
N SER A 34 -24.04 -10.80 4.92
CA SER A 34 -23.91 -10.33 3.54
C SER A 34 -22.49 -9.81 3.32
N VAL A 35 -21.75 -10.50 2.45
CA VAL A 35 -20.44 -10.04 1.97
C VAL A 35 -20.65 -8.64 1.39
N PRO A 36 -19.74 -7.67 1.64
CA PRO A 36 -19.85 -6.34 1.04
C PRO A 36 -20.04 -6.47 -0.47
N ASP A 37 -20.99 -5.71 -1.03
CA ASP A 37 -21.23 -5.66 -2.48
C ASP A 37 -19.90 -5.46 -3.21
N LEU A 38 -19.68 -6.22 -4.30
CA LEU A 38 -18.62 -6.09 -5.30
C LEU A 38 -17.91 -4.72 -5.25
N VAL A 39 -16.86 -4.61 -4.42
CA VAL A 39 -16.05 -3.40 -4.42
C VAL A 39 -15.02 -3.59 -5.53
N LYS A 40 -15.45 -3.36 -6.78
CA LYS A 40 -14.50 -2.75 -7.72
C LYS A 40 -13.93 -1.57 -6.95
N ARG A 41 -12.58 -1.45 -6.87
CA ARG A 41 -11.95 -0.28 -6.25
C ARG A 41 -12.78 0.90 -6.67
N ILE A 42 -13.48 1.54 -5.72
CA ILE A 42 -14.39 2.62 -6.07
C ILE A 42 -13.43 3.67 -6.58
N ASP A 43 -13.37 3.79 -7.90
CA ASP A 43 -12.81 4.94 -8.56
C ASP A 43 -13.81 6.03 -8.21
N LEU A 44 -13.65 6.64 -7.02
CA LEU A 44 -14.43 7.83 -6.73
C LEU A 44 -13.87 8.79 -7.79
N GLY A 45 -14.67 9.07 -8.82
CA GLY A 45 -14.24 10.00 -9.84
C GLY A 45 -13.69 11.27 -9.17
N PRO A 46 -12.81 12.02 -9.84
CA PRO A 46 -12.08 13.14 -9.24
C PRO A 46 -13.01 14.00 -8.38
N SER A 47 -12.61 14.22 -7.13
CA SER A 47 -13.30 15.14 -6.22
C SER A 47 -13.37 16.51 -6.88
N GLN A 48 -14.45 17.24 -6.59
CA GLN A 48 -14.43 18.67 -6.88
C GLN A 48 -13.21 19.29 -6.21
N TYR A 49 -12.47 20.08 -6.98
CA TYR A 49 -11.30 20.78 -6.49
C TYR A 49 -11.68 21.54 -5.20
N PRO A 50 -11.07 21.19 -4.06
CA PRO A 50 -11.70 21.54 -2.79
C PRO A 50 -11.54 23.04 -2.41
N TYR A 51 -10.70 23.83 -3.10
CA TYR A 51 -10.42 25.25 -2.74
C TYR A 51 -10.22 26.23 -3.90
N GLY A 52 -11.30 26.81 -4.44
CA GLY A 52 -11.16 27.93 -5.39
C GLY A 52 -10.75 27.47 -6.79
N THR A 53 -9.62 27.95 -7.33
CA THR A 53 -9.11 27.56 -8.67
C THR A 53 -7.82 26.76 -8.53
N PRO A 54 -7.70 25.57 -9.16
CA PRO A 54 -6.46 24.79 -9.10
C PRO A 54 -5.33 25.56 -9.78
N LEU A 55 -4.10 25.32 -9.32
CA LEU A 55 -2.91 25.84 -9.99
C LEU A 55 -2.75 25.19 -11.37
N GLN A 56 -1.95 25.83 -12.22
CA GLN A 56 -1.70 25.32 -13.56
C GLN A 56 -1.07 23.91 -13.48
N ASN A 57 -1.74 22.95 -14.11
CA ASN A 57 -1.34 21.55 -14.12
C ASN A 57 -1.17 20.96 -12.71
N GLU A 58 -1.93 21.43 -11.73
CA GLU A 58 -2.02 20.76 -10.44
C GLU A 58 -2.64 19.37 -10.57
N PHE A 59 -2.20 18.46 -9.70
CA PHE A 59 -2.74 17.11 -9.59
C PHE A 59 -4.25 17.12 -9.26
N SER A 60 -4.89 16.02 -9.59
CA SER A 60 -6.29 15.75 -9.27
C SER A 60 -6.46 15.38 -7.80
N TRP A 61 -7.63 15.68 -7.23
CA TRP A 61 -7.97 15.37 -5.84
C TRP A 61 -8.96 14.24 -5.81
N HIS A 62 -8.79 13.26 -4.93
CA HIS A 62 -9.69 12.11 -4.84
C HIS A 62 -10.09 11.82 -3.39
N GLY A 63 -11.39 11.64 -3.14
CA GLY A 63 -11.96 11.35 -1.81
C GLY A 63 -12.10 12.54 -0.86
N TRP A 64 -11.69 13.76 -1.27
CA TRP A 64 -11.77 14.96 -0.43
C TRP A 64 -13.20 15.53 -0.35
N ASP A 65 -13.68 15.81 0.87
CA ASP A 65 -14.94 16.52 1.14
C ASP A 65 -14.68 18.03 1.35
N PRO A 66 -15.11 18.91 0.42
CA PRO A 66 -14.92 20.35 0.56
C PRO A 66 -15.72 20.98 1.72
N ASN A 67 -16.67 20.25 2.31
CA ASN A 67 -17.49 20.72 3.44
C ASN A 67 -16.90 20.32 4.80
N ASP A 68 -15.95 19.38 4.84
CA ASP A 68 -15.24 19.02 6.06
C ASP A 68 -14.09 20.01 6.31
N ASN A 69 -14.17 20.78 7.40
CA ASN A 69 -13.18 21.81 7.72
C ASN A 69 -11.77 21.26 7.99
N GLY A 70 -11.65 20.03 8.51
CA GLY A 70 -10.37 19.37 8.75
C GLY A 70 -9.71 18.98 7.43
N GLN A 71 -10.46 18.27 6.58
CA GLN A 71 -10.01 17.93 5.24
C GLN A 71 -9.69 19.18 4.41
N LYS A 72 -10.48 20.24 4.61
CA LYS A 72 -10.25 21.55 3.98
C LYS A 72 -8.88 22.15 4.35
N ALA A 73 -8.53 22.11 5.62
CA ALA A 73 -7.26 22.66 6.09
C ALA A 73 -6.06 21.85 5.55
N ASP A 74 -6.17 20.52 5.57
CA ASP A 74 -5.10 19.63 5.13
C ASP A 74 -4.82 19.78 3.64
N ALA A 75 -5.83 19.70 2.79
CA ALA A 75 -5.58 19.81 1.36
C ALA A 75 -5.34 21.25 0.90
N GLN A 76 -5.81 22.30 1.61
CA GLN A 76 -5.34 23.67 1.36
C GLN A 76 -3.83 23.77 1.60
N LYS A 77 -3.31 23.08 2.61
CA LYS A 77 -1.88 23.08 2.91
C LYS A 77 -1.07 22.35 1.82
N ILE A 78 -1.57 21.23 1.30
CA ILE A 78 -0.96 20.51 0.17
C ILE A 78 -0.99 21.40 -1.10
N HIS A 79 -2.14 21.99 -1.41
CA HIS A 79 -2.29 22.93 -2.53
C HIS A 79 -1.29 24.09 -2.44
N ASP A 80 -1.24 24.76 -1.29
CA ASP A 80 -0.33 25.88 -1.05
C ASP A 80 1.16 25.49 -1.12
N ALA A 81 1.46 24.21 -0.93
CA ALA A 81 2.80 23.64 -1.04
C ALA A 81 3.15 23.23 -2.48
N TYR A 82 2.18 23.13 -3.39
CA TYR A 82 2.42 22.79 -4.79
C TYR A 82 3.25 23.88 -5.51
N ASP A 83 3.03 25.16 -5.19
CA ASP A 83 3.87 26.26 -5.66
C ASP A 83 5.31 26.14 -5.14
N ASP A 84 5.48 25.79 -3.87
CA ASP A 84 6.80 25.57 -3.27
C ASP A 84 7.51 24.38 -3.94
N TRP A 85 6.78 23.29 -4.18
CA TRP A 85 7.26 22.12 -4.89
C TRP A 85 7.70 22.47 -6.32
N THR A 86 6.88 23.21 -7.06
CA THR A 86 7.20 23.64 -8.44
C THR A 86 8.52 24.43 -8.46
N ASN A 87 8.70 25.35 -7.51
CA ASN A 87 9.92 26.13 -7.35
C ASN A 87 11.12 25.24 -6.95
N MET A 88 10.93 24.26 -6.05
CA MET A 88 11.99 23.32 -5.67
C MET A 88 12.51 22.52 -6.86
N VAL A 89 11.61 21.96 -7.68
CA VAL A 89 11.99 21.20 -8.89
C VAL A 89 12.72 22.11 -9.88
N ALA A 90 12.20 23.32 -10.11
CA ALA A 90 12.79 24.33 -10.97
C ALA A 90 14.21 24.74 -10.58
N PHE A 91 14.40 25.01 -9.28
CA PHE A 91 15.70 25.40 -8.79
C PHE A 91 16.66 24.22 -8.76
N ALA A 92 16.22 23.01 -8.40
CA ALA A 92 17.02 21.79 -8.53
C ALA A 92 17.53 21.59 -9.96
N TRP A 93 16.67 21.77 -10.96
CA TRP A 93 17.05 21.65 -12.36
C TRP A 93 18.15 22.66 -12.71
N THR A 94 18.03 23.89 -12.21
CA THR A 94 19.05 24.94 -12.41
C THR A 94 20.38 24.58 -11.75
N GLU A 95 20.35 24.07 -10.52
CA GLU A 95 21.56 23.63 -9.81
C GLU A 95 22.24 22.45 -10.55
N ALA A 96 21.46 21.53 -11.12
CA ALA A 96 21.96 20.43 -11.93
C ALA A 96 22.58 20.90 -13.24
N ASP A 97 21.92 21.82 -13.96
CA ASP A 97 22.44 22.38 -15.21
C ASP A 97 23.77 23.12 -14.99
N GLN A 98 23.87 23.87 -13.90
CA GLN A 98 25.06 24.64 -13.52
C GLN A 98 26.10 23.81 -12.79
N LYS A 99 25.78 22.56 -12.41
CA LYS A 99 26.65 21.65 -11.65
C LYS A 99 27.24 22.32 -10.41
N THR A 100 26.39 23.01 -9.64
CA THR A 100 26.82 23.77 -8.46
C THR A 100 27.31 22.85 -7.34
N ASP A 101 27.90 23.43 -6.29
CA ASP A 101 28.27 22.67 -5.08
C ASP A 101 27.05 21.99 -4.42
N SER A 102 25.87 22.61 -4.50
CA SER A 102 24.62 22.00 -4.04
C SER A 102 24.27 20.76 -4.84
N PHE A 103 24.41 20.81 -6.15
CA PHE A 103 24.21 19.63 -6.99
C PHE A 103 25.21 18.52 -6.65
N LYS A 104 26.51 18.87 -6.57
CA LYS A 104 27.61 17.92 -6.29
C LYS A 104 27.52 17.26 -4.91
N ARG A 105 26.80 17.86 -3.96
CA ARG A 105 26.49 17.24 -2.67
C ARG A 105 25.58 16.03 -2.83
N TRP A 106 24.54 16.17 -3.64
CA TRP A 106 23.47 15.18 -3.75
C TRP A 106 23.63 14.22 -4.92
N PHE A 107 24.44 14.55 -5.93
CA PHE A 107 24.65 13.72 -7.12
C PHE A 107 26.09 13.81 -7.61
N ASP A 108 26.52 12.82 -8.39
CA ASP A 108 27.79 12.89 -9.11
C ASP A 108 27.71 13.93 -10.24
N GLU A 109 28.83 14.62 -10.52
CA GLU A 109 28.87 15.65 -11.56
C GLU A 109 28.50 15.09 -12.95
N GLY A 110 28.84 13.82 -13.21
CA GLY A 110 28.53 13.12 -14.46
C GLY A 110 27.04 12.82 -14.65
N ASP A 111 26.24 12.85 -13.58
CA ASP A 111 24.81 12.52 -13.61
C ASP A 111 23.90 13.73 -13.85
N ALA A 112 24.46 14.93 -14.05
CA ALA A 112 23.70 16.17 -14.24
C ALA A 112 22.60 16.06 -15.32
N ASP A 113 22.90 15.47 -16.48
CA ASP A 113 21.91 15.31 -17.54
C ASP A 113 20.83 14.27 -17.20
N ASN A 114 21.16 13.23 -16.43
CA ASN A 114 20.19 12.25 -15.97
C ASN A 114 19.24 12.86 -14.93
N VAL A 115 19.77 13.63 -13.99
CA VAL A 115 18.97 14.36 -12.99
C VAL A 115 18.06 15.37 -13.68
N LYS A 116 18.56 16.14 -14.66
CA LYS A 116 17.73 17.06 -15.44
C LYS A 116 16.59 16.34 -16.16
N LYS A 117 16.84 15.20 -16.81
CA LYS A 117 15.78 14.40 -17.47
C LYS A 117 14.68 13.98 -16.50
N VAL A 118 15.02 13.60 -15.28
CA VAL A 118 14.03 13.26 -14.24
C VAL A 118 13.19 14.50 -13.89
N LEU A 119 13.85 15.63 -13.59
CA LEU A 119 13.16 16.87 -13.21
C LEU A 119 12.33 17.46 -14.37
N GLU A 120 12.75 17.27 -15.63
CA GLU A 120 12.02 17.67 -16.84
C GLU A 120 10.73 16.88 -17.06
N ARG A 121 10.53 15.75 -16.37
CA ARG A 121 9.22 15.07 -16.34
C ARG A 121 8.22 15.80 -15.47
N LEU A 122 8.70 16.53 -14.46
CA LEU A 122 7.88 17.23 -13.47
C LEU A 122 7.59 18.67 -13.91
N ILE A 123 8.55 19.34 -14.54
CA ILE A 123 8.42 20.72 -15.03
C ILE A 123 8.91 20.89 -16.46
N THR A 124 8.44 21.93 -17.13
CA THR A 124 9.01 22.40 -18.40
C THR A 124 10.03 23.52 -18.12
N PRO A 125 11.33 23.34 -18.38
CA PRO A 125 12.37 24.31 -18.03
C PRO A 125 12.49 25.49 -19.01
N THR A 126 11.38 26.00 -19.57
CA THR A 126 11.41 27.07 -20.59
C THR A 126 10.77 28.37 -20.10
N GLY A 127 11.57 29.45 -19.97
CA GLY A 127 11.11 30.85 -19.81
C GLY A 127 10.35 31.15 -18.51
N ILE A 128 9.17 30.58 -18.35
CA ILE A 128 8.40 30.50 -17.12
C ILE A 128 8.32 29.02 -16.77
N GLN A 129 9.01 28.61 -15.72
CA GLN A 129 8.95 27.22 -15.26
C GLN A 129 7.52 26.89 -14.85
N GLN A 130 6.96 25.86 -15.45
CA GLN A 130 5.59 25.40 -15.21
C GLN A 130 5.60 23.89 -15.02
N PRO A 131 4.74 23.34 -14.15
CA PRO A 131 4.55 21.90 -14.07
C PRO A 131 4.12 21.34 -15.44
N THR A 132 4.56 20.14 -15.80
CA THR A 132 4.17 19.50 -17.06
C THR A 132 2.68 19.18 -17.08
N GLU A 133 2.06 19.02 -18.26
CA GLU A 133 0.64 18.63 -18.32
C GLU A 133 0.37 17.28 -17.66
N GLN A 134 1.36 16.39 -17.68
CA GLN A 134 1.35 15.08 -17.04
C GLN A 134 1.09 15.14 -15.53
N MET A 135 1.42 16.26 -14.90
CA MET A 135 1.11 16.51 -13.48
C MET A 135 -0.39 16.52 -13.17
N LYS A 136 -1.27 16.67 -14.17
CA LYS A 136 -2.73 16.56 -13.96
C LYS A 136 -3.21 15.13 -13.76
N ASP A 137 -2.46 14.17 -14.32
CA ASP A 137 -2.76 12.74 -14.23
C ASP A 137 -2.41 12.19 -12.84
N TRP A 138 -1.72 13.00 -12.04
CA TRP A 138 -1.40 12.74 -10.65
C TRP A 138 -2.66 12.84 -9.80
N THR A 139 -2.77 12.01 -8.78
CA THR A 139 -3.91 12.04 -7.86
C THR A 139 -3.45 12.06 -6.41
N CYS A 140 -3.89 13.07 -5.67
CA CYS A 140 -3.75 13.16 -4.22
C CYS A 140 -4.95 12.49 -3.55
N GLU A 141 -4.70 11.31 -2.99
CA GLU A 141 -5.68 10.48 -2.30
C GLU A 141 -5.94 11.04 -0.89
N LYS A 142 -7.21 11.30 -0.56
CA LYS A 142 -7.61 11.73 0.78
C LYS A 142 -7.40 10.63 1.81
N ASP A 143 -7.72 9.40 1.44
CA ASP A 143 -7.67 8.25 2.33
C ASP A 143 -6.44 7.41 2.07
N ASP A 144 -5.99 6.73 3.11
CA ASP A 144 -4.90 5.74 3.02
C ASP A 144 -5.43 4.48 2.31
N ILE A 145 -5.57 4.58 0.99
CA ILE A 145 -6.23 3.58 0.15
C ILE A 145 -5.51 2.22 0.10
N ILE A 146 -4.24 2.16 0.51
CA ILE A 146 -3.42 0.94 0.49
C ILE A 146 -2.90 0.55 1.88
N GLY A 147 -3.32 1.24 2.95
CA GLY A 147 -2.79 1.02 4.29
C GLY A 147 -1.29 1.34 4.41
N GLY A 148 -0.81 2.22 3.55
CA GLY A 148 0.58 2.64 3.44
C GLY A 148 1.03 3.51 4.61
N CYS A 149 0.15 4.21 5.31
CA CYS A 149 0.59 5.04 6.43
C CYS A 149 0.99 4.21 7.65
N LYS A 150 2.30 4.11 7.88
CA LYS A 150 2.89 3.53 9.09
C LYS A 150 3.30 4.63 10.08
N PRO A 151 3.49 4.32 11.37
CA PRO A 151 3.99 5.29 12.34
C PRO A 151 5.34 5.87 11.88
N GLY A 152 5.39 7.19 11.68
CA GLY A 152 6.56 7.89 11.17
C GLY A 152 6.49 8.27 9.69
N ARG A 153 5.64 7.58 8.91
CA ARG A 153 5.54 7.78 7.45
C ARG A 153 4.99 9.14 7.09
N ASN A 154 5.69 9.86 6.22
CA ASN A 154 5.25 11.17 5.76
C ASN A 154 4.26 11.09 4.61
N ALA A 155 4.50 10.21 3.65
CA ALA A 155 3.63 9.97 2.50
C ALA A 155 3.96 8.61 1.89
N TYR A 156 3.19 8.22 0.88
CA TYR A 156 3.58 7.16 -0.03
C TYR A 156 3.05 7.47 -1.43
N SER A 157 3.59 6.79 -2.42
CA SER A 157 3.14 6.83 -3.80
C SER A 157 2.86 5.44 -4.37
N VAL A 158 1.93 5.38 -5.33
CA VAL A 158 1.65 4.21 -6.15
C VAL A 158 2.20 4.48 -7.54
N SER A 159 3.47 4.13 -7.74
CA SER A 159 4.35 4.59 -8.82
C SER A 159 3.82 4.48 -10.24
N ASN A 160 2.96 3.51 -10.53
CA ASN A 160 2.39 3.24 -11.84
C ASN A 160 1.04 3.95 -12.10
N LYS A 161 0.34 4.33 -11.04
CA LYS A 161 -0.96 5.01 -11.10
C LYS A 161 -0.84 6.52 -11.04
N GLY A 162 0.34 7.02 -10.67
CA GLY A 162 0.50 8.41 -10.34
C GLY A 162 -0.40 8.84 -9.18
N GLN A 163 -0.55 7.97 -8.19
CA GLN A 163 -1.29 8.30 -6.97
C GLN A 163 -0.29 8.54 -5.85
N PHE A 164 -0.61 9.47 -4.97
CA PHE A 164 0.10 9.63 -3.71
C PHE A 164 -0.88 9.96 -2.60
N HIS A 165 -0.47 9.67 -1.37
CA HIS A 165 -1.21 10.00 -0.17
C HIS A 165 -0.27 10.63 0.84
N MET A 166 -0.68 11.76 1.40
CA MET A 166 0.06 12.42 2.48
C MET A 166 -0.43 11.89 3.82
N CYS A 167 0.44 11.14 4.51
CA CYS A 167 0.15 10.62 5.83
C CYS A 167 0.12 11.75 6.89
N PRO A 168 -0.49 11.53 8.07
CA PRO A 168 -0.61 12.58 9.09
C PRO A 168 0.73 13.25 9.49
N PRO A 169 1.86 12.54 9.65
CA PRO A 169 3.16 13.17 9.88
C PRO A 169 3.59 14.12 8.76
N GLY A 170 3.38 13.74 7.49
CA GLY A 170 3.73 14.58 6.35
C GLY A 170 2.84 15.81 6.22
N ILE A 171 1.54 15.67 6.52
CA ILE A 171 0.63 16.82 6.63
C ILE A 171 1.06 17.78 7.74
N ALA A 172 1.61 17.26 8.85
CA ALA A 172 2.05 18.09 9.97
C ALA A 172 3.30 18.93 9.64
N LEU A 173 4.09 18.56 8.63
CA LEU A 173 5.29 19.31 8.21
C LEU A 173 4.95 20.76 7.81
N PRO A 174 5.86 21.73 8.00
CA PRO A 174 5.63 23.10 7.57
C PRO A 174 5.57 23.21 6.04
N ARG A 175 5.04 24.33 5.52
CA ARG A 175 5.27 24.69 4.11
C ARG A 175 6.68 25.27 3.97
N ALA A 176 7.32 25.07 2.83
CA ALA A 176 8.70 25.54 2.64
C ALA A 176 8.79 27.07 2.67
N LYS A 177 7.75 27.77 2.20
CA LYS A 177 7.68 29.23 2.28
C LYS A 177 7.68 29.76 3.72
N ASP A 178 7.13 29.01 4.67
CA ASP A 178 7.03 29.40 6.08
C ASP A 178 8.33 29.20 6.86
N LEU A 179 9.24 28.35 6.37
CA LEU A 179 10.56 28.13 6.94
C LEU A 179 11.54 29.28 6.62
N LYS A 180 12.32 29.66 7.62
CA LYS A 180 13.40 30.66 7.56
C LYS A 180 14.76 29.98 7.72
N CYS A 181 15.83 30.62 7.26
CA CYS A 181 17.19 30.07 7.44
C CYS A 181 17.56 29.83 8.91
N SER A 182 17.00 30.59 9.85
CA SER A 182 17.20 30.39 11.30
C SER A 182 16.54 29.12 11.85
N ASP A 183 15.56 28.58 11.12
CA ASP A 183 14.85 27.36 11.50
C ASP A 183 15.61 26.11 11.00
N LEU A 184 16.57 26.31 10.10
CA LEU A 184 17.37 25.26 9.49
C LEU A 184 18.70 25.08 10.22
N ASP A 185 19.31 23.91 10.04
CA ASP A 185 20.71 23.73 10.38
C ASP A 185 21.58 24.30 9.24
N GLY A 186 22.86 24.57 9.51
CA GLY A 186 23.82 25.03 8.48
C GLY A 186 24.15 23.98 7.41
N PHE A 187 23.40 22.89 7.35
CA PHE A 187 23.46 21.77 6.40
C PHE A 187 22.03 21.22 6.24
N ALA A 188 21.74 20.51 5.15
CA ALA A 188 20.42 19.90 4.99
C ALA A 188 20.21 18.82 6.07
N SER A 189 19.16 18.94 6.87
CA SER A 189 18.82 18.01 7.94
C SER A 189 17.32 17.69 7.90
N ILE A 190 16.78 17.02 8.92
CA ILE A 190 15.32 16.86 9.05
C ILE A 190 14.57 18.20 9.08
N LYS A 191 15.21 19.29 9.52
CA LYS A 191 14.56 20.61 9.62
C LYS A 191 14.27 21.26 8.28
N ILE A 192 14.90 20.80 7.20
CA ILE A 192 14.61 21.29 5.84
C ILE A 192 13.33 20.70 5.26
N LYS A 193 12.80 19.63 5.88
CA LYS A 193 11.61 18.93 5.41
C LYS A 193 10.38 19.82 5.52
N SER A 194 9.55 19.71 4.50
CA SER A 194 8.30 20.45 4.32
C SER A 194 7.33 19.59 3.53
N VAL A 195 6.07 20.01 3.43
CA VAL A 195 5.09 19.33 2.55
C VAL A 195 5.62 19.24 1.11
N ALA A 196 6.21 20.32 0.59
CA ALA A 196 6.82 20.36 -0.75
C ALA A 196 8.02 19.41 -0.91
N PHE A 197 8.84 19.26 0.15
CA PHE A 197 9.92 18.28 0.18
C PHE A 197 9.37 16.86 -0.02
N THR A 198 8.34 16.50 0.74
CA THR A 198 7.70 15.19 0.66
C THR A 198 7.06 14.97 -0.70
N MET A 199 6.34 15.96 -1.24
CA MET A 199 5.80 15.87 -2.60
C MET A 199 6.89 15.66 -3.65
N MET A 200 8.06 16.31 -3.50
CA MET A 200 9.18 16.12 -4.41
C MET A 200 9.79 14.73 -4.29
N HIS A 201 9.91 14.20 -3.08
CA HIS A 201 10.32 12.81 -2.86
C HIS A 201 9.35 11.85 -3.59
N GLU A 202 8.06 11.91 -3.24
CA GLU A 202 7.05 11.00 -3.80
C GLU A 202 6.96 11.06 -5.32
N SER A 203 7.06 12.27 -5.89
CA SER A 203 7.01 12.46 -7.33
C SER A 203 8.04 11.67 -8.13
N THR A 204 9.21 11.42 -7.53
CA THR A 204 10.31 10.78 -8.24
C THR A 204 10.16 9.27 -8.32
N HIS A 205 9.39 8.66 -7.41
CA HIS A 205 9.07 7.23 -7.47
C HIS A 205 8.21 6.84 -8.66
N TRP A 206 7.68 7.79 -9.42
CA TRP A 206 6.69 7.47 -10.43
C TRP A 206 7.37 6.90 -11.65
N THR A 207 6.80 5.83 -12.19
CA THR A 207 7.32 5.15 -13.40
C THR A 207 7.42 6.12 -14.58
N GLN A 208 6.45 7.02 -14.68
CA GLN A 208 6.41 8.08 -15.68
C GLN A 208 7.50 9.17 -15.51
N VAL A 209 8.13 9.21 -14.33
CA VAL A 209 9.17 10.16 -13.95
C VAL A 209 10.53 9.46 -13.94
N GLY A 210 10.79 8.61 -12.93
CA GLY A 210 12.07 7.92 -12.72
C GLY A 210 12.38 6.92 -13.82
N ASP A 211 11.55 5.88 -13.97
CA ASP A 211 11.77 4.81 -14.94
C ASP A 211 11.81 5.34 -16.37
N ALA A 212 10.90 6.26 -16.70
CA ALA A 212 10.82 6.82 -18.04
C ALA A 212 11.98 7.77 -18.36
N ALA A 213 12.68 8.33 -17.36
CA ALA A 213 13.87 9.16 -17.57
C ALA A 213 15.18 8.34 -17.56
N LEU A 214 15.27 7.33 -16.69
CA LEU A 214 16.52 6.62 -16.38
C LEU A 214 16.56 5.17 -16.89
N GLY A 215 15.42 4.60 -17.30
CA GLY A 215 15.27 3.17 -17.53
C GLY A 215 15.42 2.33 -16.26
N LYS A 216 15.32 2.97 -15.09
CA LYS A 216 15.46 2.36 -13.76
C LYS A 216 14.51 3.03 -12.80
N HIS A 217 13.96 2.24 -11.89
CA HIS A 217 13.10 2.74 -10.84
C HIS A 217 13.89 3.54 -9.79
N ILE A 218 13.35 4.69 -9.40
CA ILE A 218 13.87 5.49 -8.28
C ILE A 218 13.23 4.92 -7.00
N THR A 219 14.08 4.59 -6.03
CA THR A 219 13.75 3.88 -4.79
C THR A 219 14.23 4.67 -3.57
N ASP A 220 14.00 4.17 -2.37
CA ASP A 220 14.58 4.72 -1.13
C ASP A 220 15.84 3.96 -0.73
N LYS A 221 16.97 4.36 -1.34
CA LYS A 221 18.29 3.80 -1.01
C LYS A 221 18.81 4.24 0.34
N ALA A 222 18.46 5.45 0.76
CA ALA A 222 18.84 6.00 2.06
C ALA A 222 17.87 7.07 2.50
N ASN A 223 17.67 7.15 3.82
CA ASN A 223 16.86 8.16 4.48
C ASN A 223 17.74 9.05 5.34
N GLY A 224 17.43 10.35 5.37
CA GLY A 224 18.22 11.34 6.09
C GLY A 224 19.45 11.82 5.31
N ALA A 225 19.87 13.04 5.61
CA ALA A 225 20.84 13.77 4.82
C ALA A 225 22.24 13.14 4.81
N SER A 226 22.73 12.66 5.96
CA SER A 226 24.05 12.02 6.06
C SER A 226 24.11 10.76 5.19
N ASP A 227 23.09 9.91 5.28
CA ASP A 227 23.09 8.63 4.57
C ASP A 227 22.91 8.86 3.06
N CYS A 228 22.02 9.78 2.65
CA CYS A 228 21.87 10.21 1.25
C CYS A 228 23.16 10.82 0.66
N PHE A 229 23.89 11.60 1.45
CA PHE A 229 25.16 12.21 1.03
C PHE A 229 26.26 11.17 0.81
N ASN A 230 26.27 10.10 1.60
CA ASN A 230 27.29 9.06 1.57
C ASN A 230 26.97 7.88 0.63
N LEU A 231 25.83 7.90 -0.07
CA LEU A 231 25.50 6.91 -1.09
C LEU A 231 26.54 6.89 -2.23
N SER A 232 26.66 5.73 -2.88
CA SER A 232 27.42 5.62 -4.13
C SER A 232 26.80 6.51 -5.23
N PRO A 233 27.57 6.98 -6.23
CA PRO A 233 27.02 7.73 -7.36
C PRO A 233 25.79 7.06 -8.00
N ALA A 234 25.88 5.75 -8.24
CA ALA A 234 24.80 4.99 -8.86
C ALA A 234 23.54 4.94 -7.98
N ASP A 235 23.70 4.85 -6.65
CA ASP A 235 22.57 4.84 -5.71
C ASP A 235 21.98 6.24 -5.51
N LYS A 236 22.80 7.29 -5.48
CA LYS A 236 22.32 8.69 -5.44
C LYS A 236 21.35 8.97 -6.58
N LEU A 237 21.70 8.53 -7.79
CA LEU A 237 20.88 8.71 -8.98
C LEU A 237 19.49 8.03 -8.89
N ILE A 238 19.36 6.94 -8.13
CA ILE A 238 18.09 6.21 -7.96
C ILE A 238 17.54 6.33 -6.54
N ASN A 239 17.89 7.39 -5.81
CA ASN A 239 17.36 7.69 -4.48
C ASN A 239 16.42 8.90 -4.49
N ALA A 240 15.14 8.71 -4.21
CA ALA A 240 14.15 9.79 -4.22
C ALA A 240 14.52 10.95 -3.28
N GLN A 241 15.02 10.59 -2.10
CA GLN A 241 15.44 11.53 -1.07
C GLN A 241 16.58 12.47 -1.53
N ASN A 242 17.49 12.03 -2.41
CA ASN A 242 18.55 12.90 -2.98
C ASN A 242 17.96 14.02 -3.86
N TYR A 243 16.90 13.73 -4.62
CA TYR A 243 16.21 14.76 -5.41
C TYR A 243 15.53 15.78 -4.51
N ALA A 244 14.82 15.32 -3.47
CA ALA A 244 14.13 16.20 -2.52
C ALA A 244 15.12 17.10 -1.74
N TYR A 245 16.27 16.57 -1.32
CA TYR A 245 17.31 17.38 -0.68
C TYR A 245 17.91 18.43 -1.63
N LEU A 246 18.20 18.06 -2.89
CA LEU A 246 18.65 19.02 -3.90
C LEU A 246 17.63 20.15 -4.09
N GLY A 247 16.35 19.83 -4.28
CA GLY A 247 15.31 20.84 -4.50
C GLY A 247 15.06 21.74 -3.30
N ALA A 248 15.03 21.18 -2.09
CA ALA A 248 14.86 21.99 -0.89
C ALA A 248 16.06 22.91 -0.66
N GLU A 249 17.29 22.41 -0.82
CA GLU A 249 18.47 23.24 -0.69
C GLU A 249 18.52 24.36 -1.74
N ALA A 250 18.22 24.04 -3.01
CA ALA A 250 18.14 25.01 -4.09
C ALA A 250 17.11 26.10 -3.80
N TYR A 251 15.95 25.73 -3.26
CA TYR A 251 14.90 26.67 -2.84
C TYR A 251 15.38 27.59 -1.71
N PHE A 252 15.98 27.05 -0.66
CA PHE A 252 16.46 27.87 0.46
C PHE A 252 17.70 28.71 0.12
N LYS A 253 18.51 28.33 -0.88
CA LYS A 253 19.56 29.20 -1.43
C LYS A 253 18.99 30.47 -2.06
N ARG A 254 17.82 30.40 -2.70
CA ARG A 254 17.12 31.61 -3.20
C ARG A 254 16.66 32.53 -2.06
N LYS A 255 16.44 31.96 -0.87
CA LYS A 255 16.22 32.69 0.39
C LYS A 255 17.51 33.09 1.12
N GLN A 256 18.68 32.99 0.46
CA GLN A 256 20.00 33.33 1.01
C GLN A 256 20.45 32.44 2.19
N CYS A 257 19.90 31.23 2.31
CA CYS A 257 20.44 30.24 3.24
C CYS A 257 21.74 29.65 2.68
N THR A 258 22.65 29.24 3.57
CA THR A 258 23.91 28.59 3.19
C THR A 258 23.94 27.19 3.79
N PHE A 259 24.48 26.25 3.01
CA PHE A 259 24.53 24.84 3.40
C PHE A 259 25.93 24.29 3.19
N THR A 260 26.43 23.60 4.21
CA THR A 260 27.61 22.75 4.14
C THR A 260 27.19 21.29 3.98
N ASP A 261 28.18 20.41 3.84
CA ASP A 261 27.92 18.98 3.81
C ASP A 261 27.34 18.49 5.15
N PRO A 262 26.42 17.51 5.14
CA PRO A 262 25.88 16.93 6.35
C PRO A 262 26.98 16.29 7.19
N PRO A 263 27.00 16.48 8.52
CA PRO A 263 27.94 15.79 9.38
C PRO A 263 27.73 14.26 9.31
N PRO A 264 28.79 13.46 9.45
CA PRO A 264 28.66 12.01 9.62
C PRO A 264 27.73 11.68 10.78
N GLY A 265 26.83 10.70 10.58
CA GLY A 265 25.96 10.19 11.63
C GLY A 265 24.78 11.08 12.02
N THR A 266 24.50 12.14 11.25
CA THR A 266 23.21 12.84 11.33
C THR A 266 22.13 11.96 10.70
N ARG A 267 21.70 10.93 11.45
CA ARG A 267 20.56 10.10 11.06
C ARG A 267 19.31 10.98 11.03
N GLY A 268 18.59 10.93 9.91
CA GLY A 268 17.19 11.34 9.93
C GLY A 268 16.43 10.40 10.86
N THR A 269 15.47 10.92 11.61
CA THR A 269 14.53 10.07 12.38
C THR A 269 13.42 9.52 11.51
N ASP A 270 13.57 9.58 10.20
CA ASP A 270 12.50 9.35 9.24
C ASP A 270 12.60 7.94 8.67
N ASP A 271 11.41 7.33 8.56
CA ASP A 271 11.05 6.06 7.95
C ASP A 271 12.14 5.00 7.82
N THR A 272 12.06 3.98 8.68
CA THR A 272 12.89 2.77 8.57
C THR A 272 12.41 1.79 7.49
N GLY A 273 11.43 2.17 6.69
CA GLY A 273 10.92 1.37 5.58
C GLY A 273 9.88 2.18 4.84
N ASP A 274 10.29 2.81 3.76
CA ASP A 274 9.36 3.22 2.71
C ASP A 274 9.60 2.29 1.54
N ASP A 275 8.52 1.63 1.20
CA ASP A 275 8.52 0.43 0.41
C ASP A 275 7.85 0.81 -0.88
N VAL A 276 8.60 0.66 -1.97
CA VAL A 276 8.01 0.61 -3.29
C VAL A 276 7.00 -0.53 -3.28
N LEU A 277 5.73 -0.21 -3.07
CA LEU A 277 4.67 -1.19 -3.20
C LEU A 277 4.60 -1.57 -4.67
N LEU A 278 4.91 -2.83 -4.95
CA LEU A 278 5.02 -3.37 -6.30
C LEU A 278 3.70 -3.14 -7.07
N ASP A 279 3.87 -2.66 -8.30
CA ASP A 279 2.89 -2.13 -9.24
C ASP A 279 1.69 -3.08 -9.56
N PRO A 280 0.42 -2.63 -9.45
CA PRO A 280 -0.78 -3.35 -9.92
C PRO A 280 -0.98 -3.66 -11.41
N ASN A 281 -0.02 -3.33 -12.24
CA ASN A 281 0.09 -3.60 -13.68
C ASN A 281 1.37 -4.40 -14.00
N THR A 282 2.18 -4.77 -12.99
CA THR A 282 3.30 -5.74 -13.18
C THR A 282 2.86 -7.18 -13.06
N PHE A 283 1.60 -7.43 -12.71
CA PHE A 283 1.09 -8.79 -12.62
C PHE A 283 0.79 -9.35 -14.01
N SER A 284 1.03 -10.64 -14.15
CA SER A 284 0.62 -11.41 -15.31
C SER A 284 -0.80 -11.92 -15.07
N GLY A 285 -1.76 -11.43 -15.86
CA GLY A 285 -3.12 -11.99 -15.87
C GLY A 285 -3.12 -13.47 -16.29
N GLY A 286 -4.16 -14.19 -15.91
CA GLY A 286 -4.37 -15.62 -16.08
C GLY A 286 -4.92 -16.28 -14.82
N TRP A 287 -4.40 -17.47 -14.50
CA TRP A 287 -4.73 -18.15 -13.26
C TRP A 287 -3.78 -17.73 -12.16
N CYS A 288 -4.22 -16.82 -11.29
CA CYS A 288 -3.49 -16.42 -10.08
C CYS A 288 -3.56 -17.52 -9.02
N GLY A 289 -2.56 -17.51 -8.12
CA GLY A 289 -2.51 -18.39 -6.95
C GLY A 289 -2.59 -17.59 -5.65
N MET A 290 -3.05 -18.22 -4.58
CA MET A 290 -3.04 -17.67 -3.24
C MET A 290 -2.71 -18.79 -2.25
N HIS A 291 -1.72 -18.52 -1.39
CA HIS A 291 -1.40 -19.38 -0.26
C HIS A 291 -1.90 -18.71 1.02
N VAL A 292 -2.51 -19.48 1.90
CA VAL A 292 -3.11 -19.00 3.14
C VAL A 292 -2.69 -19.88 4.30
N THR A 293 -2.14 -19.26 5.33
CA THR A 293 -1.95 -19.88 6.65
C THR A 293 -2.99 -19.32 7.60
N GLN A 294 -3.86 -20.17 8.13
CA GLN A 294 -4.84 -19.80 9.15
C GLN A 294 -4.38 -20.29 10.53
N TYR A 295 -4.26 -19.35 11.47
CA TYR A 295 -3.92 -19.61 12.87
C TYR A 295 -5.20 -19.69 13.72
N GLN A 296 -5.31 -20.72 14.57
CA GLN A 296 -6.45 -20.95 15.46
C GLN A 296 -6.59 -19.85 16.52
N LYS A 297 -7.83 -19.63 16.95
CA LYS A 297 -8.14 -18.75 18.07
C LYS A 297 -7.51 -19.28 19.36
N ASN A 298 -6.96 -18.39 20.18
CA ASN A 298 -6.47 -18.68 21.52
C ASN A 298 -5.36 -19.75 21.62
N GLU A 299 -4.60 -20.00 20.55
CA GLU A 299 -3.44 -20.91 20.59
C GLU A 299 -2.14 -20.10 20.79
N PRO A 300 -1.60 -20.05 22.02
CA PRO A 300 -0.38 -19.29 22.31
C PRO A 300 0.86 -20.02 21.77
N GLY A 301 1.64 -19.33 20.94
CA GLY A 301 2.95 -19.80 20.48
C GLY A 301 3.01 -20.13 18.99
N ASP A 302 1.87 -20.42 18.36
CA ASP A 302 1.81 -20.73 16.93
C ASP A 302 1.38 -19.51 16.09
N SER A 303 0.65 -18.56 16.68
CA SER A 303 0.30 -17.29 16.03
C SER A 303 1.47 -16.28 16.07
N PRO A 304 1.66 -15.49 14.99
CA PRO A 304 2.61 -14.37 14.93
C PRO A 304 2.42 -13.34 16.04
N THR A 305 1.20 -13.22 16.58
CA THR A 305 0.92 -12.38 17.74
C THR A 305 0.67 -13.26 18.95
N SER A 306 1.52 -13.18 19.97
CA SER A 306 1.30 -13.89 21.22
C SER A 306 -0.06 -13.50 21.82
N ASN A 307 -0.98 -14.46 21.96
CA ASN A 307 -2.35 -14.33 22.47
C ASN A 307 -3.36 -13.64 21.54
N ASN A 308 -3.67 -14.24 20.38
CA ASN A 308 -4.80 -13.76 19.59
C ASN A 308 -6.12 -14.42 20.01
N PRO A 309 -7.11 -13.66 20.53
CA PRO A 309 -8.47 -14.20 20.77
C PRO A 309 -9.21 -14.57 19.47
N GLU A 310 -8.69 -14.16 18.31
CA GLU A 310 -9.36 -14.22 17.01
C GLU A 310 -8.56 -15.06 16.00
N TYR A 311 -9.18 -15.44 14.87
CA TYR A 311 -8.42 -16.09 13.80
C TYR A 311 -7.43 -15.09 13.20
N GLN A 312 -6.26 -15.57 12.78
CA GLN A 312 -5.36 -14.82 11.91
C GLN A 312 -5.18 -15.54 10.61
N LEU A 313 -5.12 -14.77 9.53
CA LEU A 313 -4.59 -15.26 8.26
C LEU A 313 -3.28 -14.58 7.96
N GLU A 314 -2.33 -15.36 7.48
CA GLU A 314 -1.22 -14.91 6.67
C GLU A 314 -1.54 -15.29 5.22
N VAL A 315 -1.49 -14.32 4.31
CA VAL A 315 -1.90 -14.53 2.93
C VAL A 315 -0.80 -14.08 1.97
N CYS A 316 -0.47 -14.96 1.03
CA CYS A 316 0.39 -14.70 -0.13
C CYS A 316 -0.46 -14.73 -1.39
N ILE A 317 -0.39 -13.71 -2.24
CA ILE A 317 -1.09 -13.68 -3.53
C ILE A 317 -0.06 -13.64 -4.65
N PHE A 318 -0.21 -14.52 -5.64
CA PHE A 318 0.71 -14.70 -6.75
C PHE A 318 0.02 -14.47 -8.08
N ASP A 319 0.71 -13.86 -9.04
CA ASP A 319 0.23 -13.74 -10.41
C ASP A 319 0.26 -15.08 -11.19
N SER A 320 -0.15 -15.06 -12.46
CA SER A 320 -0.14 -16.25 -13.32
C SER A 320 1.26 -16.79 -13.65
N LYS A 321 2.32 -16.04 -13.34
CA LYS A 321 3.72 -16.44 -13.45
C LYS A 321 4.35 -16.76 -12.09
N GLN A 322 3.54 -16.86 -11.03
CA GLN A 322 3.99 -17.16 -9.67
C GLN A 322 4.86 -16.05 -9.05
N VAL A 323 4.65 -14.79 -9.47
CA VAL A 323 5.26 -13.61 -8.83
C VAL A 323 4.39 -13.20 -7.65
N LEU A 324 4.98 -13.13 -6.45
CA LEU A 324 4.32 -12.67 -5.23
C LEU A 324 3.96 -11.17 -5.36
N LEU A 325 2.68 -10.84 -5.13
CA LEU A 325 2.07 -9.53 -5.38
C LEU A 325 1.84 -8.69 -4.13
N ASN A 326 2.01 -9.28 -2.94
CA ASN A 326 1.77 -8.62 -1.65
C ASN A 326 2.91 -8.89 -0.66
N GLN A 327 4.15 -8.93 -1.16
CA GLN A 327 5.33 -9.19 -0.34
C GLN A 327 5.44 -8.15 0.80
N TYR A 328 5.72 -8.62 2.03
CA TYR A 328 6.02 -7.72 3.13
C TYR A 328 7.31 -6.97 2.81
N PRO A 329 7.35 -5.66 2.98
CA PRO A 329 8.58 -4.97 2.80
C PRO A 329 9.58 -5.23 3.94
N GLY A 330 10.81 -5.62 3.56
CA GLY A 330 11.82 -6.10 4.51
C GLY A 330 11.69 -7.58 4.90
N GLY A 331 10.66 -8.29 4.40
CA GLY A 331 10.60 -9.76 4.46
C GLY A 331 11.66 -10.39 3.55
N ALA A 332 12.13 -11.58 3.88
CA ALA A 332 12.94 -12.34 2.93
C ALA A 332 12.11 -12.61 1.67
N ARG A 333 12.77 -12.76 0.52
CA ARG A 333 12.09 -13.07 -0.74
C ARG A 333 11.32 -14.40 -0.59
N GLY A 334 10.00 -14.34 -0.54
CA GLY A 334 9.12 -15.49 -0.31
C GLY A 334 8.27 -15.43 0.96
N ASP A 335 8.49 -14.46 1.85
CA ASP A 335 7.66 -14.27 3.04
C ASP A 335 6.35 -13.55 2.67
N CYS A 336 5.22 -14.18 3.02
CA CYS A 336 3.88 -13.60 2.82
C CYS A 336 3.71 -12.34 3.66
N GLY A 337 3.08 -11.30 3.10
CA GLY A 337 3.12 -9.97 3.72
C GLY A 337 1.86 -9.45 4.37
N THR A 338 0.74 -10.17 4.27
CA THR A 338 -0.51 -9.66 4.84
C THR A 338 -0.98 -10.55 5.98
N PHE A 339 -0.79 -10.05 7.20
CA PHE A 339 -1.42 -10.59 8.41
C PHE A 339 -2.75 -9.91 8.66
N VAL A 340 -3.79 -10.71 8.84
CA VAL A 340 -5.16 -10.23 8.96
C VAL A 340 -5.82 -10.88 10.17
N ALA A 341 -6.21 -10.06 11.16
CA ALA A 341 -7.05 -10.51 12.27
C ALA A 341 -8.53 -10.49 11.85
N LEU A 342 -9.21 -11.64 11.94
CA LEU A 342 -10.55 -11.82 11.43
C LEU A 342 -11.57 -11.97 12.54
N ASN A 343 -12.15 -10.85 12.97
CA ASN A 343 -13.22 -10.79 13.97
C ASN A 343 -14.59 -11.08 13.33
N GLY A 344 -14.67 -12.10 12.46
CA GLY A 344 -15.85 -12.40 11.64
C GLY A 344 -16.25 -11.26 10.69
N GLN A 345 -15.28 -10.48 10.23
CA GLN A 345 -15.40 -9.38 9.28
C GLN A 345 -14.53 -9.69 8.06
N ALA A 346 -15.01 -9.32 6.87
CA ALA A 346 -14.21 -9.37 5.67
C ALA A 346 -13.07 -8.33 5.76
N GLN A 347 -11.89 -8.72 5.31
CA GLN A 347 -10.70 -7.87 5.33
C GLN A 347 -10.12 -7.82 3.93
N ALA A 348 -9.88 -6.60 3.45
CA ALA A 348 -9.27 -6.37 2.15
C ALA A 348 -7.76 -6.59 2.22
N ILE A 349 -7.24 -7.36 1.29
CA ILE A 349 -5.83 -7.53 1.00
C ILE A 349 -5.56 -6.72 -0.25
N ASP A 350 -4.78 -5.66 -0.09
CA ASP A 350 -4.34 -4.87 -1.22
C ASP A 350 -3.15 -5.55 -1.90
N THR A 351 -3.19 -5.57 -3.22
CA THR A 351 -2.19 -6.22 -4.06
C THR A 351 -2.00 -5.44 -5.34
N ALA A 352 -1.05 -5.91 -6.13
CA ALA A 352 -0.91 -5.57 -7.51
C ALA A 352 -2.08 -6.02 -8.45
N LEU A 353 -3.29 -6.31 -7.94
CA LEU A 353 -4.41 -6.74 -8.77
C LEU A 353 -5.46 -5.62 -9.00
N PRO A 354 -6.23 -5.68 -10.12
CA PRO A 354 -7.28 -4.70 -10.44
C PRO A 354 -8.38 -4.58 -9.39
N TYR A 355 -8.72 -5.68 -8.71
CA TYR A 355 -9.72 -5.72 -7.64
C TYR A 355 -9.06 -5.99 -6.29
N LEU A 356 -9.72 -5.61 -5.19
CA LEU A 356 -9.29 -6.01 -3.86
C LEU A 356 -9.61 -7.48 -3.64
N MET A 357 -8.70 -8.20 -2.98
CA MET A 357 -8.97 -9.55 -2.48
C MET A 357 -9.57 -9.43 -1.08
N TYR A 358 -10.77 -9.92 -0.85
CA TYR A 358 -11.35 -9.97 0.48
C TYR A 358 -11.25 -11.36 1.07
N VAL A 359 -10.77 -11.45 2.31
CA VAL A 359 -10.70 -12.70 3.07
C VAL A 359 -11.57 -12.62 4.33
N THR A 360 -12.27 -13.70 4.65
CA THR A 360 -13.11 -13.81 5.84
C THR A 360 -12.94 -15.18 6.48
N ALA A 361 -12.74 -15.24 7.79
CA ALA A 361 -12.78 -16.50 8.54
C ALA A 361 -14.17 -16.67 9.14
N GLY A 362 -14.62 -17.92 9.22
CA GLY A 362 -15.86 -18.25 9.91
C GLY A 362 -15.77 -18.10 11.43
N ALA A 363 -16.83 -18.53 12.11
CA ALA A 363 -16.96 -18.44 13.55
C ALA A 363 -16.15 -19.52 14.28
N VAL A 364 -16.05 -20.71 13.69
CA VAL A 364 -15.44 -21.92 14.27
C VAL A 364 -14.40 -22.57 13.34
N ASP A 365 -13.61 -23.51 13.86
CA ASP A 365 -12.47 -24.11 13.15
C ASP A 365 -12.87 -24.86 11.87
N ASP A 366 -14.06 -25.48 11.90
CA ASP A 366 -14.62 -26.23 10.77
C ASP A 366 -15.18 -25.34 9.66
N ASP A 367 -15.34 -24.03 9.91
CA ASP A 367 -15.82 -23.11 8.88
C ASP A 367 -14.75 -22.89 7.81
N ALA A 368 -15.21 -22.76 6.56
CA ALA A 368 -14.34 -22.40 5.45
C ALA A 368 -13.81 -20.97 5.60
N VAL A 369 -12.60 -20.73 5.12
CA VAL A 369 -12.14 -19.37 4.81
C VAL A 369 -12.81 -18.94 3.52
N LEU A 370 -13.43 -17.76 3.51
CA LEU A 370 -14.13 -17.24 2.34
C LEU A 370 -13.28 -16.18 1.64
N PHE A 371 -13.26 -16.26 0.33
CA PHE A 371 -12.48 -15.41 -0.56
C PHE A 371 -13.41 -14.71 -1.55
N ASN A 372 -13.11 -13.45 -1.86
CA ASN A 372 -13.82 -12.71 -2.89
C ASN A 372 -12.84 -11.84 -3.68
N TYR A 373 -12.93 -11.91 -5.01
CA TYR A 373 -12.09 -11.12 -5.91
C TYR A 373 -12.87 -10.80 -7.19
N GLY A 374 -13.15 -9.52 -7.43
CA GLY A 374 -14.03 -9.11 -8.52
C GLY A 374 -15.41 -9.76 -8.39
N ASP A 375 -15.82 -10.50 -9.42
CA ASP A 375 -17.07 -11.28 -9.48
C ASP A 375 -16.93 -12.74 -9.03
N GLN A 376 -15.74 -13.14 -8.56
CA GLN A 376 -15.48 -14.48 -8.04
C GLN A 376 -15.64 -14.50 -6.52
N SER A 377 -16.31 -15.54 -6.01
CA SER A 377 -16.46 -15.83 -4.59
C SER A 377 -16.36 -17.34 -4.37
N TRP A 378 -15.54 -17.76 -3.42
CA TRP A 378 -15.32 -19.18 -3.12
C TRP A 378 -14.88 -19.39 -1.68
N GLY A 379 -14.96 -20.64 -1.22
CA GLY A 379 -14.48 -21.05 0.10
C GLY A 379 -13.20 -21.90 -0.01
N SER A 380 -12.49 -22.06 1.10
CA SER A 380 -11.33 -22.95 1.23
C SER A 380 -11.63 -24.43 0.95
N ASN A 381 -12.89 -24.79 0.74
CA ASN A 381 -13.37 -26.11 0.36
C ASN A 381 -13.85 -26.18 -1.11
N ASP A 382 -13.67 -25.12 -1.90
CA ASP A 382 -14.13 -25.02 -3.28
C ASP A 382 -13.15 -25.67 -4.27
N GLN A 383 -13.57 -26.79 -4.86
CA GLN A 383 -12.75 -27.52 -5.83
C GLN A 383 -12.56 -26.80 -7.19
N PRO A 384 -13.55 -26.07 -7.75
CA PRO A 384 -13.35 -25.25 -8.96
C PRO A 384 -12.22 -24.22 -8.86
N HIS A 385 -12.00 -23.63 -7.69
CA HIS A 385 -10.88 -22.73 -7.41
C HIS A 385 -9.61 -23.47 -6.97
N HIS A 386 -9.57 -24.80 -7.12
CA HIS A 386 -8.46 -25.66 -6.70
C HIS A 386 -8.06 -25.43 -5.23
N SER A 387 -9.04 -25.19 -4.36
CA SER A 387 -8.76 -25.02 -2.93
C SER A 387 -8.38 -26.35 -2.29
N ASP A 388 -7.19 -26.40 -1.69
CA ASP A 388 -6.66 -27.55 -0.97
C ASP A 388 -6.14 -27.12 0.41
N PHE A 389 -7.01 -27.21 1.41
CA PHE A 389 -6.70 -26.86 2.79
C PHE A 389 -6.49 -28.09 3.65
N GLY A 390 -5.39 -28.10 4.40
CA GLY A 390 -5.08 -29.12 5.39
C GLY A 390 -5.96 -29.04 6.64
N ALA A 391 -5.86 -30.08 7.46
CA ALA A 391 -6.33 -30.03 8.84
C ALA A 391 -5.43 -29.10 9.67
N TYR A 392 -5.93 -28.67 10.83
CA TYR A 392 -5.09 -27.99 11.80
C TYR A 392 -4.00 -28.93 12.33
N ASP A 393 -2.76 -28.48 12.25
CA ASP A 393 -1.59 -29.08 12.86
C ASP A 393 -0.87 -27.99 13.65
N SER A 394 -0.73 -28.21 14.96
CA SER A 394 -0.01 -27.29 15.86
C SER A 394 -0.51 -25.85 15.74
N GLY A 395 -1.81 -25.65 16.01
CA GLY A 395 -2.41 -24.32 16.09
C GLY A 395 -2.64 -23.62 14.74
N LYS A 396 -2.30 -24.23 13.60
CA LYS A 396 -2.51 -23.62 12.28
C LYS A 396 -2.88 -24.64 11.20
N ARG A 397 -3.51 -24.18 10.12
CA ARG A 397 -3.71 -24.94 8.88
C ARG A 397 -3.26 -24.11 7.70
N GLU A 398 -2.81 -24.78 6.65
CA GLU A 398 -2.32 -24.16 5.42
C GLU A 398 -3.15 -24.64 4.24
N GLY A 399 -3.26 -23.81 3.22
CA GLY A 399 -3.89 -24.22 1.98
C GLY A 399 -3.61 -23.28 0.83
N ASP A 400 -3.67 -23.85 -0.36
CA ASP A 400 -3.54 -23.14 -1.62
C ASP A 400 -4.90 -23.03 -2.29
N THR A 401 -5.12 -21.93 -3.01
CA THR A 401 -6.29 -21.74 -3.86
C THR A 401 -5.93 -20.88 -5.06
N GLY A 402 -6.63 -21.06 -6.18
CA GLY A 402 -6.47 -20.25 -7.38
C GLY A 402 -7.70 -19.41 -7.70
N PHE A 403 -7.52 -18.43 -8.57
CA PHE A 403 -8.60 -17.59 -9.07
C PHE A 403 -8.19 -16.93 -10.39
N SER A 404 -9.15 -16.48 -11.17
CA SER A 404 -8.88 -15.73 -12.40
C SER A 404 -8.52 -14.28 -12.05
N CYS A 405 -7.38 -13.82 -12.54
CA CYS A 405 -6.91 -12.45 -12.52
C CYS A 405 -6.45 -12.09 -13.93
#